data_AF-A0A948WXF7-F1
#
_entry.id   AF-A0A948WXF7-F1
#
_cell.length_a   1.000
_cell.length_b   1.000
_cell.length_c   1.000
_cell.angle_alpha   90.00
_cell.angle_beta   90.00
_cell.angle_gamma   90.00
#
_symmetry.space_group_name_H-M   'P 1'
#
loop_
_entity.id
_entity.type
_entity.pdbx_description
1 polymer ?
#
loop_
_entity_poly.entity_id
_entity_poly.type
_entity_poly.pdbx_seq_one_letter_code
_entity_poly.pdbx_strand_id
1 'polypeptide(L)'
;MLPPLPKLQIGDLVFRQGLGQDSALICALSESAYSHVGMVVEVTPEVLVVHATTDDDHSRPDQVIVSTLAAYVHQGRRLLIKRYPLTARQKHQVQQSLWAQQGKPFMLTGKRDELYCSTLVSRVLAPFIEPRWPYSQVQMVGFSGEFLFPETLVQDQRSQTVFAYPTEG
;
A
#
# COMPACT_ATOMS: atom_id res chain seq x y z
N MET A 1 -7.27 2.57 20.49
CA MET A 1 -6.95 1.12 20.44
C MET A 1 -7.64 0.56 19.21
N LEU A 2 -6.93 -0.16 18.34
CA LEU A 2 -7.54 -0.77 17.16
C LEU A 2 -8.55 -1.84 17.61
N PRO A 3 -9.76 -1.89 17.02
CA PRO A 3 -10.69 -2.97 17.31
C PRO A 3 -10.13 -4.30 16.75
N PRO A 4 -10.67 -5.45 17.17
CA PRO A 4 -10.25 -6.75 16.67
C PRO A 4 -10.32 -6.79 15.14
N LEU A 5 -9.21 -7.19 14.51
CA LEU A 5 -9.14 -7.31 13.06
C LEU A 5 -9.83 -8.59 12.59
N PRO A 6 -10.47 -8.57 11.41
CA PRO A 6 -10.97 -9.78 10.78
C PRO A 6 -9.83 -10.72 10.39
N LYS A 7 -10.16 -11.96 10.02
CA LYS A 7 -9.16 -12.91 9.51
C LYS A 7 -8.54 -12.37 8.22
N LEU A 8 -7.28 -11.97 8.33
CA LEU A 8 -6.47 -11.48 7.22
C LEU A 8 -5.99 -12.62 6.33
N GLN A 9 -5.68 -12.29 5.09
CA GLN A 9 -5.22 -13.21 4.07
C GLN A 9 -4.04 -12.59 3.31
N ILE A 10 -3.16 -13.45 2.81
CA ILE A 10 -2.15 -13.05 1.84
C ILE A 10 -2.82 -12.33 0.67
N GLY A 11 -2.27 -11.17 0.31
CA GLY A 11 -2.79 -10.29 -0.74
C GLY A 11 -3.79 -9.25 -0.27
N ASP A 12 -4.17 -9.22 1.02
CA ASP A 12 -4.95 -8.10 1.57
C ASP A 12 -4.15 -6.80 1.48
N LEU A 13 -4.75 -5.77 0.89
CA LEU A 13 -4.21 -4.42 0.86
C LEU A 13 -4.50 -3.73 2.18
N VAL A 14 -3.47 -3.16 2.79
CA VAL A 14 -3.55 -2.46 4.08
C VAL A 14 -3.21 -0.99 3.85
N PHE A 15 -4.24 -0.17 3.71
CA PHE A 15 -4.13 1.27 3.52
C PHE A 15 -4.05 1.97 4.85
N ARG A 16 -3.24 3.03 4.92
CA ARG A 16 -3.21 3.91 6.08
C ARG A 16 -3.07 5.37 5.71
N GLN A 17 -3.53 6.24 6.61
CA GLN A 17 -3.11 7.64 6.62
C GLN A 17 -1.78 7.73 7.37
N GLY A 18 -0.67 7.93 6.66
CA GLY A 18 0.65 8.12 7.27
C GLY A 18 0.74 9.42 8.07
N LEU A 19 1.77 9.52 8.92
CA LEU A 19 1.94 10.61 9.90
C LEU A 19 2.80 11.78 9.41
N GLY A 20 3.60 11.59 8.35
CA GLY A 20 4.59 12.56 7.87
C GLY A 20 4.03 13.66 6.97
N GLN A 21 4.89 14.64 6.64
CA GLN A 21 4.54 15.74 5.73
C GLN A 21 4.20 15.24 4.32
N ASP A 22 4.96 14.27 3.81
CA ASP A 22 4.69 13.63 2.52
C ASP A 22 3.30 12.99 2.51
N SER A 23 2.91 12.35 3.62
CA SER A 23 1.58 11.78 3.76
C SER A 23 0.47 12.84 3.68
N ALA A 24 0.67 14.00 4.29
CA ALA A 24 -0.29 15.10 4.22
C ALA A 24 -0.40 15.66 2.79
N LEU A 25 0.72 15.80 2.08
CA LEU A 25 0.75 16.24 0.68
C LEU A 25 0.01 15.24 -0.22
N ILE A 26 0.29 13.94 -0.10
CA ILE A 26 -0.40 12.90 -0.87
C ILE A 26 -1.91 12.94 -0.61
N CYS A 27 -2.34 12.99 0.65
CA CYS A 27 -3.76 13.10 1.00
C CYS A 27 -4.44 14.31 0.35
N ALA A 28 -3.77 15.48 0.37
CA ALA A 28 -4.30 16.70 -0.25
C ALA A 28 -4.38 16.59 -1.78
N LEU A 29 -3.34 16.04 -2.43
CA LEU A 29 -3.27 15.89 -3.88
C LEU A 29 -4.25 14.86 -4.43
N SER A 30 -4.49 13.78 -3.68
CA SER A 30 -5.38 12.69 -4.11
C SER A 30 -6.81 12.84 -3.57
N GLU A 31 -7.10 13.91 -2.82
CA GLU A 31 -8.39 14.14 -2.14
C GLU A 31 -8.84 12.91 -1.33
N SER A 32 -7.90 12.24 -0.66
CA SER A 32 -8.12 10.97 0.04
C SER A 32 -7.58 10.99 1.45
N ALA A 33 -8.26 10.23 2.32
CA ALA A 33 -7.78 9.94 3.66
C ALA A 33 -6.55 9.01 3.69
N TYR A 34 -6.23 8.30 2.59
CA TYR A 34 -5.18 7.28 2.57
C TYR A 34 -3.99 7.71 1.72
N SER A 35 -2.82 7.79 2.34
CA SER A 35 -1.57 8.22 1.72
C SER A 35 -0.56 7.09 1.53
N HIS A 36 -0.81 5.92 2.10
CA HIS A 36 0.11 4.79 2.01
C HIS A 36 -0.62 3.46 1.90
N VAL A 37 0.02 2.48 1.26
CA VAL A 37 -0.50 1.13 1.11
C VAL A 37 0.62 0.09 1.23
N GLY A 38 0.33 -0.97 1.95
CA GLY A 38 1.12 -2.19 2.00
C GLY A 38 0.26 -3.39 1.65
N MET A 39 0.88 -4.56 1.50
CA MET A 39 0.16 -5.81 1.22
C MET A 39 0.58 -6.90 2.19
N VAL A 40 -0.39 -7.64 2.72
CA VAL A 40 -0.15 -8.80 3.59
C VAL A 40 0.60 -9.87 2.81
N VAL A 41 1.76 -10.26 3.31
CA VAL A 41 2.63 -11.29 2.69
C VAL A 41 2.65 -12.59 3.47
N GLU A 42 2.38 -12.54 4.78
CA GLU A 42 2.37 -13.71 5.66
C GLU A 42 1.28 -13.53 6.72
N VAL A 43 0.68 -14.64 7.16
CA VAL A 43 -0.33 -14.66 8.22
C VAL A 43 0.01 -15.62 9.35
N THR A 44 1.07 -16.42 9.22
CA THR A 44 1.55 -17.36 10.24
C THR A 44 3.09 -17.41 10.24
N PRO A 45 3.77 -17.31 11.39
CA PRO A 45 3.25 -17.26 12.77
C PRO A 45 2.60 -15.92 13.15
N GLU A 46 2.86 -14.86 12.40
CA GLU A 46 2.29 -13.53 12.61
C GLU A 46 1.94 -12.86 11.28
N VAL A 47 1.15 -11.78 11.31
CA VAL A 47 0.81 -11.03 10.10
C VAL A 47 1.93 -10.07 9.73
N LEU A 48 2.47 -10.26 8.53
CA LEU A 48 3.51 -9.40 7.95
C LEU A 48 2.97 -8.62 6.75
N VAL A 49 3.42 -7.38 6.63
CA VAL A 49 3.05 -6.45 5.55
C VAL A 49 4.32 -6.03 4.81
N VAL A 50 4.32 -6.20 3.49
CA VAL A 50 5.37 -5.67 2.61
C VAL A 50 4.92 -4.33 2.05
N HIS A 51 5.80 -3.33 2.10
CA HIS A 51 5.52 -1.98 1.61
C HIS A 51 6.82 -1.27 1.21
N ALA A 52 6.72 -0.37 0.24
CA ALA A 52 7.81 0.54 -0.13
C ALA A 52 7.67 1.84 0.66
N THR A 53 8.73 2.30 1.31
CA THR A 53 8.68 3.43 2.24
C THR A 53 10.03 4.16 2.27
N THR A 54 10.02 5.42 2.72
CA THR A 54 11.21 6.25 2.89
C THR A 54 11.81 6.07 4.28
N ASP A 55 11.00 6.03 5.34
CA ASP A 55 11.48 6.21 6.71
C ASP A 55 10.81 5.34 7.80
N ASP A 56 9.91 4.42 7.46
CA ASP A 56 9.24 3.57 8.48
C ASP A 56 10.22 2.68 9.29
N ASP A 57 11.41 2.43 8.76
CA ASP A 57 12.53 1.79 9.46
C ASP A 57 13.82 2.59 9.24
N HIS A 58 14.25 3.32 10.26
CA HIS A 58 15.44 4.16 10.21
C HIS A 58 16.74 3.39 9.90
N SER A 59 16.78 2.08 10.17
CA SER A 59 17.95 1.24 9.84
C SER A 59 17.99 0.82 8.36
N ARG A 60 16.85 0.93 7.66
CA ARG A 60 16.64 0.49 6.27
C ARG A 60 15.77 1.52 5.52
N PRO A 61 16.25 2.77 5.34
CA PRO A 61 15.50 3.82 4.68
C PRO A 61 15.40 3.57 3.17
N ASP A 62 14.43 4.24 2.53
CA ASP A 62 14.29 4.34 1.08
C ASP A 62 14.25 2.99 0.34
N GLN A 63 13.49 2.03 0.87
CA GLN A 63 13.39 0.70 0.27
C GLN A 63 12.05 0.01 0.55
N VAL A 64 11.85 -1.12 -0.12
CA VAL A 64 10.82 -2.08 0.25
C VAL A 64 11.23 -2.81 1.52
N ILE A 65 10.39 -2.75 2.55
CA ILE A 65 10.60 -3.43 3.83
C ILE A 65 9.45 -4.38 4.14
N VAL A 66 9.68 -5.21 5.15
CA VAL A 66 8.68 -6.10 5.74
C VAL A 66 8.50 -5.66 7.19
N SER A 67 7.26 -5.37 7.55
CA SER A 67 6.88 -4.93 8.89
C SER A 67 5.85 -5.90 9.47
N THR A 68 5.85 -6.06 10.79
CA THR A 68 4.69 -6.67 11.46
C THR A 68 3.47 -5.76 11.24
N LEU A 69 2.27 -6.34 11.20
CA LEU A 69 1.06 -5.54 11.07
C LEU A 69 0.95 -4.48 12.17
N ALA A 70 1.32 -4.83 13.41
CA ALA A 70 1.30 -3.93 14.55
C ALA A 70 2.21 -2.71 14.35
N ALA A 71 3.45 -2.91 13.88
CA ALA A 71 4.37 -1.82 13.57
C ALA A 71 3.84 -0.97 12.40
N TYR A 72 3.32 -1.61 11.35
CA TYR A 72 2.77 -0.92 10.19
C TYR A 72 1.58 -0.02 10.54
N VAL A 73 0.64 -0.48 11.35
CA VAL A 73 -0.54 0.32 11.72
C VAL A 73 -0.21 1.42 12.72
N HIS A 74 0.87 1.28 13.51
CA HIS A 74 1.30 2.30 14.48
C HIS A 74 1.75 3.61 13.80
N GLN A 75 2.25 3.50 12.57
CA GLN A 75 2.70 4.62 11.74
C GLN A 75 1.55 5.31 10.98
N GLY A 76 0.31 5.23 11.49
CA GLY A 76 -0.84 5.87 10.85
C GLY A 76 -2.04 6.06 11.77
N ARG A 77 -3.02 6.85 11.30
CA ARG A 77 -4.23 7.21 12.08
C ARG A 77 -5.52 6.57 11.57
N ARG A 78 -5.57 6.25 10.29
CA ARG A 78 -6.69 5.59 9.62
C ARG A 78 -6.20 4.29 9.03
N LEU A 79 -7.07 3.29 8.97
CA LEU A 79 -6.79 1.96 8.45
C LEU A 79 -7.96 1.52 7.58
N LEU A 80 -7.66 1.10 6.36
CA LEU A 80 -8.62 0.43 5.48
C LEU A 80 -7.96 -0.84 4.95
N ILE A 81 -8.70 -1.94 4.97
CA ILE A 81 -8.24 -3.21 4.42
C ILE A 81 -9.15 -3.59 3.27
N LYS A 82 -8.56 -3.78 2.09
CA LYS A 82 -9.28 -4.26 0.91
C LYS A 82 -8.74 -5.61 0.44
N ARG A 83 -9.60 -6.41 -0.17
CA ARG A 83 -9.27 -7.75 -0.65
C ARG A 83 -9.74 -7.96 -2.07
N TYR A 84 -8.82 -8.35 -2.95
CA TYR A 84 -9.16 -8.87 -4.28
C TYR A 84 -9.57 -10.34 -4.18
N PRO A 85 -10.48 -10.82 -5.05
CA PRO A 85 -10.94 -12.20 -5.09
C PRO A 85 -9.90 -13.14 -5.72
N LEU A 86 -8.69 -13.17 -5.18
CA LEU A 86 -7.60 -14.00 -5.66
C LEU A 86 -7.79 -15.47 -5.26
N THR A 87 -7.51 -16.38 -6.19
CA THR A 87 -7.41 -17.82 -5.93
C THR A 87 -6.21 -18.15 -5.03
N ALA A 88 -6.19 -19.34 -4.41
CA ALA A 88 -5.07 -19.77 -3.58
C ALA A 88 -3.72 -19.75 -4.35
N ARG A 89 -3.73 -20.18 -5.62
CA ARG A 89 -2.54 -20.13 -6.49
C ARG A 89 -2.06 -18.70 -6.70
N GLN A 90 -2.97 -17.77 -7.01
CA GLN A 90 -2.62 -16.37 -7.23
C GLN A 90 -2.07 -15.72 -5.94
N LYS A 91 -2.65 -16.02 -4.77
CA LYS A 91 -2.13 -15.54 -3.48
C LYS A 91 -0.69 -15.99 -3.24
N HIS A 92 -0.38 -17.26 -3.52
CA HIS A 92 0.99 -17.78 -3.41
C HIS A 92 1.95 -17.07 -4.38
N GLN A 93 1.53 -16.80 -5.62
CA GLN A 93 2.36 -16.05 -6.58
C GLN A 93 2.57 -14.59 -6.16
N VAL A 94 1.54 -13.94 -5.60
CA VAL A 94 1.65 -12.60 -5.00
C VAL A 94 2.63 -12.61 -3.84
N GLN A 95 2.52 -13.58 -2.92
CA GLN A 95 3.44 -13.75 -1.80
C GLN A 95 4.90 -13.84 -2.25
N GLN A 96 5.20 -14.74 -3.20
CA GLN A 96 6.55 -14.89 -3.75
C GLN A 96 7.04 -13.60 -4.42
N SER A 97 6.16 -12.94 -5.17
CA SER A 97 6.50 -11.69 -5.86
C SER A 97 6.83 -10.56 -4.89
N LEU A 98 6.09 -10.45 -3.79
CA LEU A 98 6.33 -9.48 -2.70
C LEU A 98 7.66 -9.73 -2.00
N TRP A 99 7.93 -10.98 -1.60
CA TRP A 99 9.22 -11.33 -0.99
C TRP A 99 10.40 -10.98 -1.90
N ALA A 100 10.27 -11.20 -3.21
CA ALA A 100 11.28 -10.82 -4.19
C ALA A 100 11.45 -9.31 -4.39
N GLN A 101 10.57 -8.46 -3.82
CA GLN A 101 10.76 -7.00 -3.84
C GLN A 101 11.52 -6.47 -2.63
N GLN A 102 11.66 -7.23 -1.54
CA GLN A 102 12.30 -6.76 -0.31
C GLN A 102 13.71 -6.22 -0.60
N GLY A 103 14.02 -5.04 -0.04
CA GLY A 103 15.30 -4.36 -0.20
C GLY A 103 15.47 -3.58 -1.50
N LYS A 104 14.50 -3.62 -2.42
CA LYS A 104 14.57 -2.78 -3.63
C LYS A 104 14.37 -1.31 -3.27
N PRO A 105 15.08 -0.39 -3.94
CA PRO A 105 15.04 1.03 -3.61
C PRO A 105 13.68 1.64 -3.90
N PHE A 106 13.23 2.49 -2.97
CA PHE A 106 12.09 3.37 -3.13
C PHE A 106 12.48 4.53 -4.06
N MET A 107 11.62 4.85 -5.02
CA MET A 107 11.80 5.95 -5.97
C MET A 107 10.47 6.66 -6.18
N LEU A 108 10.46 7.98 -6.03
CA LEU A 108 9.29 8.84 -6.27
C LEU A 108 9.74 10.20 -6.81
N THR A 109 10.20 10.22 -8.07
CA THR A 109 10.63 11.43 -8.79
C THR A 109 9.59 11.93 -9.79
N GLY A 110 8.48 11.22 -9.96
CA GLY A 110 7.37 11.59 -10.84
C GLY A 110 7.41 10.91 -12.20
N LYS A 111 8.28 9.91 -12.38
CA LYS A 111 8.29 9.08 -13.59
C LYS A 111 7.35 7.90 -13.42
N ARG A 112 6.73 7.48 -14.53
CA ARG A 112 6.01 6.21 -14.58
C ARG A 112 6.97 5.06 -14.25
N ASP A 113 6.39 4.00 -13.69
CA ASP A 113 7.07 2.78 -13.33
C ASP A 113 8.17 2.92 -12.25
N GLU A 114 8.23 4.02 -11.51
CA GLU A 114 9.05 4.07 -10.29
C GLU A 114 8.47 3.19 -9.19
N LEU A 115 9.31 2.73 -8.25
CA LEU A 115 8.90 1.83 -7.18
C LEU A 115 8.58 2.62 -5.91
N TYR A 116 7.30 2.71 -5.60
CA TYR A 116 6.76 3.25 -4.35
C TYR A 116 5.53 2.44 -3.95
N CYS A 117 4.84 2.82 -2.87
CA CYS A 117 3.86 1.97 -2.20
C CYS A 117 2.75 1.44 -3.13
N SER A 118 2.11 2.30 -3.93
CA SER A 118 1.03 1.90 -4.84
C SER A 118 1.52 1.19 -6.11
N THR A 119 2.69 1.56 -6.67
CA THR A 119 3.24 0.88 -7.84
C THR A 119 3.80 -0.49 -7.51
N LEU A 120 4.30 -0.70 -6.28
CA LEU A 120 4.59 -2.02 -5.75
C LEU A 120 3.35 -2.93 -5.83
N VAL A 121 2.20 -2.45 -5.33
CA VAL A 121 0.92 -3.16 -5.39
C VAL A 121 0.51 -3.44 -6.85
N SER A 122 0.63 -2.43 -7.72
CA SER A 122 0.35 -2.58 -9.15
C SER A 122 1.19 -3.66 -9.82
N ARG A 123 2.50 -3.66 -9.60
CA ARG A 123 3.40 -4.66 -10.18
C ARG A 123 3.07 -6.09 -9.76
N VAL A 124 2.79 -6.32 -8.47
CA VAL A 124 2.52 -7.68 -7.97
C VAL A 124 1.13 -8.19 -8.35
N LEU A 125 0.16 -7.29 -8.56
CA LEU A 125 -1.20 -7.65 -8.98
C LEU A 125 -1.39 -7.66 -10.50
N ALA A 126 -0.49 -7.03 -11.27
CA ALA A 126 -0.58 -6.93 -12.72
C ALA A 126 -0.90 -8.24 -13.44
N PRO A 127 -0.29 -9.39 -13.08
CA PRO A 127 -0.59 -10.67 -13.74
C PRO A 127 -2.01 -11.21 -13.53
N PHE A 128 -2.79 -10.63 -12.61
CA PHE A 128 -4.05 -11.22 -12.14
C PHE A 128 -5.29 -10.36 -12.35
N ILE A 129 -5.13 -9.04 -12.38
CA ILE A 129 -6.28 -8.12 -12.39
C ILE A 129 -6.26 -7.07 -13.50
N GLU A 130 -5.35 -7.11 -14.49
CA GLU A 130 -5.21 -6.05 -15.53
C GLU A 130 -5.38 -4.63 -14.93
N PRO A 131 -4.41 -4.13 -14.17
CA PRO A 131 -4.53 -2.84 -13.49
C PRO A 131 -4.54 -1.71 -14.54
N ARG A 132 -5.74 -1.20 -14.83
CA ARG A 132 -5.95 0.02 -15.63
C ARG A 132 -6.19 1.23 -14.73
N TRP A 133 -5.41 1.31 -13.65
CA TRP A 133 -5.54 2.41 -12.70
C TRP A 133 -5.00 3.70 -13.31
N PRO A 134 -5.78 4.78 -13.33
CA PRO A 134 -5.32 6.06 -13.84
C PRO A 134 -4.17 6.60 -12.98
N TYR A 135 -3.14 7.10 -13.65
CA TYR A 135 -2.13 7.96 -13.03
C TYR A 135 -2.66 9.40 -13.08
N SER A 136 -2.43 10.14 -12.00
CA SER A 136 -2.75 11.56 -11.90
C SER A 136 -1.53 12.39 -12.28
N GLN A 137 -1.72 13.38 -13.15
CA GLN A 137 -0.71 14.38 -13.46
C GLN A 137 -0.68 15.43 -12.35
N VAL A 138 0.49 15.66 -11.77
CA VAL A 138 0.72 16.71 -10.77
C VAL A 138 1.71 17.73 -11.33
N GLN A 139 1.39 19.01 -11.16
CA GLN A 139 2.24 20.14 -11.55
C GLN A 139 2.37 21.10 -10.36
N MET A 140 3.32 20.80 -9.47
CA MET A 140 3.65 21.63 -8.30
C MET A 140 5.16 21.85 -8.24
N VAL A 141 5.57 23.03 -7.78
CA VAL A 141 6.98 23.36 -7.56
C VAL A 141 7.59 22.36 -6.57
N GLY A 142 8.62 21.63 -7.00
CA GLY A 142 9.28 20.61 -6.18
C GLY A 142 8.59 19.24 -6.15
N PHE A 143 7.39 19.09 -6.72
CA PHE A 143 6.68 17.80 -6.83
C PHE A 143 5.83 17.77 -8.10
N SER A 144 6.38 17.23 -9.19
CA SER A 144 5.72 17.20 -10.50
C SER A 144 5.95 15.87 -11.19
N GLY A 145 4.95 15.39 -11.94
CA GLY A 145 5.04 14.13 -12.66
C GLY A 145 3.72 13.38 -12.73
N GLU A 146 3.80 12.09 -13.01
CA GLU A 146 2.65 11.18 -13.08
C GLU A 146 2.69 10.20 -11.92
N PHE A 147 1.65 10.19 -11.10
CA PHE A 147 1.58 9.42 -9.87
C PHE A 147 0.36 8.52 -9.82
N LEU A 148 0.56 7.25 -9.44
CA LEU A 148 -0.50 6.35 -9.07
C LEU A 148 -0.78 6.54 -7.58
N PHE A 149 -1.86 7.21 -7.20
CA PHE A 149 -2.15 7.43 -5.79
C PHE A 149 -2.79 6.19 -5.13
N PRO A 150 -2.60 6.01 -3.81
CA PRO A 150 -3.29 4.94 -3.06
C PRO A 150 -4.82 4.99 -3.23
N GLU A 151 -5.39 6.20 -3.37
CA GLU A 151 -6.83 6.40 -3.57
C GLU A 151 -7.38 5.61 -4.77
N THR A 152 -6.62 5.49 -5.85
CA THR A 152 -7.05 4.74 -7.03
C THR A 152 -7.29 3.26 -6.72
N LEU A 153 -6.50 2.69 -5.81
CA LEU A 153 -6.66 1.32 -5.32
C LEU A 153 -7.82 1.24 -4.31
N VAL A 154 -8.04 2.29 -3.52
CA VAL A 154 -9.17 2.40 -2.58
C VAL A 154 -10.50 2.43 -3.32
N GLN A 155 -10.57 3.10 -4.47
CA GLN A 155 -11.78 3.22 -5.29
C GLN A 155 -12.04 2.01 -6.19
N ASP A 156 -11.06 1.10 -6.33
CA ASP A 156 -11.21 -0.07 -7.23
C ASP A 156 -12.29 -1.04 -6.74
N GLN A 157 -13.36 -1.15 -7.54
CA GLN A 157 -14.54 -1.98 -7.31
C GLN A 157 -14.28 -3.48 -7.44
N ARG A 158 -13.14 -3.90 -8.02
CA ARG A 158 -12.74 -5.31 -8.10
C ARG A 158 -12.29 -5.85 -6.74
N SER A 159 -12.10 -4.98 -5.75
CA SER A 159 -11.75 -5.36 -4.38
C SER A 159 -12.86 -4.97 -3.41
N GLN A 160 -13.10 -5.82 -2.41
CA GLN A 160 -14.07 -5.57 -1.36
C GLN A 160 -13.39 -5.01 -0.11
N THR A 161 -14.08 -4.15 0.62
CA THR A 161 -13.64 -3.70 1.95
C THR A 161 -13.82 -4.84 2.96
N VAL A 162 -12.74 -5.16 3.67
CA VAL A 162 -12.70 -6.19 4.73
C VAL A 162 -12.76 -5.53 6.11
N PHE A 163 -12.19 -4.33 6.25
CA PHE A 163 -12.12 -3.60 7.50
C PHE A 163 -11.89 -2.12 7.25
N ALA A 164 -12.44 -1.24 8.09
CA ALA A 164 -12.16 0.19 8.09
C ALA A 164 -12.15 0.73 9.53
N TYR A 165 -11.20 1.62 9.86
CA TYR A 165 -11.09 2.26 11.16
C TYR A 165 -10.41 3.65 11.08
N PRO A 166 -10.92 4.66 11.79
CA PRO A 166 -12.28 4.70 12.32
C PRO A 166 -13.29 4.51 11.18
N THR A 167 -14.42 3.88 11.47
CA THR A 167 -15.54 3.89 10.51
C THR A 167 -15.92 5.35 10.30
N GLU A 168 -15.98 5.79 9.04
CA GLU A 168 -16.47 7.14 8.74
C GLU A 168 -17.88 7.26 9.34
N GLY A 169 -18.06 8.31 10.14
CA GLY A 169 -19.33 8.60 10.83
C GLY A 169 -20.31 9.30 9.91
#